data_AF-A0A6G1FZJ1-F1
#
_entry.id   AF-A0A6G1FZJ1-F1
#
_cell.length_a   1.000
_cell.length_b   1.000
_cell.length_c   1.000
_cell.angle_alpha   90.00
_cell.angle_beta   90.00
_cell.angle_gamma   90.00
#
_symmetry.space_group_name_H-M   'P 1'
#
loop_
_entity.id
_entity.type
_entity.pdbx_description
1 polymer ?
#
loop_
_entity_poly.entity_id
_entity_poly.type
_entity_poly.pdbx_seq_one_letter_code
_entity_poly.pdbx_strand_id
1 'polypeptide(L)' 'FTNPLKGYENVTVQCQNCGNISAHPYSRWEWFTFCFVPIIPFSLKPWKEIGCHICNFYQDIKYRPDVMNGHGVAGA' A
#
# COMPACT_ATOMS: atom_id res chain seq x y z
N PHE A 1 5.44 10.16 -3.00
CA PHE A 1 5.63 9.84 -1.58
C PHE A 1 4.90 8.55 -1.28
N THR A 2 5.62 7.45 -1.12
CA THR A 2 5.11 6.19 -0.61
C THR A 2 5.33 6.20 0.90
N ASN A 3 4.24 6.18 1.66
CA ASN A 3 4.32 6.07 3.11
C ASN A 3 4.00 4.62 3.49
N PRO A 4 4.73 3.99 4.43
CA PRO A 4 4.32 2.69 4.97
C PRO A 4 2.87 2.79 5.49
N LEU A 5 2.06 1.74 5.29
CA LEU A 5 0.67 1.77 5.78
C LEU A 5 0.68 1.93 7.29
N LYS A 6 0.09 3.03 7.78
CA LYS A 6 -0.15 3.23 9.21
C LYS A 6 -0.97 2.06 9.76
N GLY A 7 -0.44 1.38 10.78
CA GLY A 7 -1.06 0.19 11.38
C GLY A 7 -0.66 -1.15 10.75
N TYR A 8 0.15 -1.16 9.69
CA TYR A 8 0.66 -2.38 9.04
C TYR A 8 2.20 -2.47 9.03
N GLU A 9 2.89 -1.71 9.88
CA GLU A 9 4.35 -1.60 9.88
C GLU A 9 5.05 -2.92 10.20
N ASN A 10 4.43 -3.76 11.05
CA ASN A 10 4.95 -5.08 11.44
C ASN A 10 4.46 -6.22 10.53
N VAL A 11 3.73 -5.89 9.46
CA VAL A 11 3.13 -6.89 8.57
C VAL A 11 4.10 -7.19 7.44
N THR A 12 4.84 -8.28 7.59
CA THR A 12 5.66 -8.86 6.52
C THR A 12 4.88 -9.98 5.85
N VAL A 13 4.70 -9.88 4.54
CA VAL A 13 3.93 -10.86 3.78
C VAL A 13 4.85 -11.57 2.79
N GLN A 14 4.46 -12.78 2.42
CA GLN A 14 5.19 -13.53 1.40
C GLN A 14 5.04 -12.84 0.04
N CYS A 15 6.15 -12.64 -0.67
CA CYS A 15 6.13 -12.15 -2.04
C CYS A 15 5.69 -13.27 -3.00
N GLN A 16 4.72 -13.00 -3.86
CA GLN A 16 4.24 -13.96 -4.88
C GLN A 16 5.23 -14.15 -6.04
N ASN A 17 6.20 -13.24 -6.21
CA ASN A 17 7.19 -13.31 -7.28
C ASN A 17 8.45 -14.09 -6.86
N CYS A 18 9.04 -13.77 -5.69
CA CYS A 18 10.30 -14.39 -5.24
C CYS A 18 10.14 -15.39 -4.08
N GLY A 19 8.93 -15.53 -3.53
CA GLY A 19 8.65 -16.46 -2.43
C GLY A 19 9.20 -16.07 -1.05
N ASN A 20 10.00 -14.99 -0.94
CA ASN A 20 10.55 -14.54 0.34
C ASN A 20 9.53 -13.73 1.16
N ILE A 21 9.62 -13.81 2.50
CA ILE A 21 8.75 -13.12 3.45
C ILE A 21 9.38 -11.76 3.78
N SER A 22 9.23 -10.83 2.83
CA SER A 22 9.96 -9.56 2.84
C SER A 22 9.18 -8.43 2.17
N ALA A 23 7.90 -8.66 1.87
CA ALA A 23 7.04 -7.66 1.29
C ALA A 23 6.31 -6.87 2.37
N HIS A 24 6.21 -5.56 2.17
CA HIS A 24 5.61 -4.61 3.09
C HIS A 24 4.49 -3.83 2.40
N PRO A 25 3.43 -3.46 3.14
CA PRO A 25 2.35 -2.65 2.62
C PRO A 25 2.68 -1.14 2.63
N TYR A 26 2.45 -0.49 1.50
CA TYR A 26 2.67 0.92 1.23
C TYR A 26 1.38 1.62 0.81
N SER A 27 1.21 2.85 1.27
CA SER A 27 0.09 3.72 0.93
C SER A 27 0.61 4.83 0.03
N ARG A 28 -0.05 5.01 -1.12
CA ARG A 28 0.28 6.04 -2.10
C ARG A 28 -0.86 7.04 -2.20
N TRP A 29 -0.52 8.32 -2.02
CA TRP A 29 -1.45 9.42 -2.17
C TRP A 29 -1.33 10.00 -3.59
N GLU A 30 -2.45 10.06 -4.31
CA GLU A 30 -2.53 10.73 -5.60
C GLU A 30 -2.89 12.20 -5.38
N TRP A 31 -1.94 13.08 -5.64
CA TRP A 31 -2.18 14.52 -5.62
C TRP A 31 -2.61 14.96 -7.02
N PHE A 32 -3.86 15.35 -7.20
CA PHE A 32 -4.30 16.01 -8.43
C PHE A 32 -3.87 17.47 -8.37
N THR A 33 -2.73 17.79 -8.98
CA THR A 33 -2.30 19.17 -9.17
C THR A 33 -3.12 19.81 -10.30
N PHE A 34 -4.19 20.55 -9.97
CA PHE A 34 -4.79 21.50 -10.91
C PHE A 34 -3.96 22.79 -10.89
N CYS A 35 -3.51 23.21 -12.07
CA CYS A 35 -2.61 24.33 -12.38
C CYS A 35 -2.45 25.41 -11.28
N PHE A 36 -1.57 25.16 -10.30
CA PHE A 36 -0.96 26.17 -9.39
C PHE A 36 -1.54 26.39 -7.97
N VAL A 37 -2.54 25.62 -7.48
CA VAL A 37 -2.86 25.63 -6.02
C VAL A 37 -3.24 24.23 -5.49
N PRO A 38 -2.47 23.65 -4.55
CA PRO A 38 -2.81 22.36 -3.95
C PRO A 38 -3.87 22.55 -2.84
N ILE A 39 -5.15 22.78 -3.18
CA ILE A 39 -6.19 23.02 -2.16
C ILE A 39 -6.98 21.77 -1.79
N ILE A 40 -7.16 20.77 -2.67
CA ILE A 40 -8.04 19.64 -2.35
C ILE A 40 -7.48 18.33 -2.88
N PRO A 41 -7.19 17.33 -2.02
CA PRO A 41 -6.86 16.00 -2.49
C PRO A 41 -8.14 15.32 -3.03
N PHE A 42 -8.26 15.23 -4.35
CA PHE A 42 -9.33 14.48 -5.00
C PHE A 42 -9.01 12.98 -5.00
N SER A 43 -8.95 12.39 -3.80
CA SER A 43 -9.16 10.96 -3.56
C SER A 43 -9.14 10.74 -2.05
N LEU A 44 -10.32 10.61 -1.44
CA LEU A 44 -10.48 10.30 0.00
C LEU A 44 -9.92 8.92 0.39
N LYS A 45 -9.47 8.11 -0.58
CA LYS A 45 -8.97 6.76 -0.36
C LYS A 45 -7.55 6.63 -0.90
N PRO A 46 -6.51 6.63 -0.03
CA PRO A 46 -5.15 6.33 -0.46
C PRO A 46 -5.09 4.93 -1.08
N TRP A 47 -4.38 4.80 -2.20
CA TRP A 47 -4.13 3.50 -2.81
C TRP A 47 -3.23 2.67 -1.91
N LYS A 48 -3.55 1.39 -1.73
CA LYS A 48 -2.82 0.47 -0.85
C LYS A 48 -2.15 -0.60 -1.71
N GLU A 49 -0.84 -0.69 -1.64
CA GLU A 49 -0.02 -1.62 -2.43
C GLU A 49 0.93 -2.40 -1.52
N ILE A 50 1.41 -3.54 -1.97
CA ILE A 50 2.37 -4.40 -1.30
C ILE A 50 3.62 -4.42 -2.15
N GLY A 51 4.74 -3.96 -1.59
CA GLY A 51 6.04 -3.89 -2.27
C GLY A 51 7.05 -4.83 -1.62
N CYS A 52 7.74 -5.64 -2.43
CA CYS A 52 8.90 -6.41 -1.96
C CYS A 52 10.19 -5.64 -2.22
N HIS A 53 11.00 -5.42 -1.18
CA HIS A 53 12.26 -4.69 -1.29
C HIS A 53 13.38 -5.47 -2.02
N ILE A 54 13.22 -6.79 -2.20
CA ILE A 54 14.24 -7.66 -2.80
C ILE A 54 14.09 -7.70 -4.32
N CYS A 55 12.89 -8.00 -4.79
CA CYS A 55 12.61 -8.14 -6.22
C CYS A 55 11.93 -6.90 -6.83
N ASN A 56 11.70 -5.85 -6.04
CA ASN A 56 10.99 -4.63 -6.45
C ASN A 56 9.62 -4.90 -7.11
N PHE A 57 8.96 -5.98 -6.70
CA PHE A 57 7.62 -6.33 -7.18
C PHE A 57 6.57 -5.61 -6.35
N TYR A 58 5.62 -4.97 -7.04
CA TYR A 58 4.51 -4.24 -6.43
C TYR A 58 3.18 -4.85 -6.88
N GLN A 59 2.29 -5.09 -5.93
CA GLN A 59 0.96 -5.63 -6.18
C GLN A 59 -0.08 -4.89 -5.34
N ASP A 60 -1.26 -4.66 -5.90
CA ASP A 60 -2.37 -4.09 -5.13
C ASP A 60 -2.85 -5.10 -4.07
N ILE A 61 -3.08 -4.59 -2.85
CA ILE A 61 -3.56 -5.38 -1.70
C ILE A 61 -4.90 -6.07 -1.97
N LYS A 62 -5.71 -5.54 -2.90
CA LYS A 62 -6.98 -6.14 -3.31
C LYS A 62 -6.84 -7.58 -3.81
N TYR A 63 -5.70 -7.90 -4.41
CA TYR A 63 -5.41 -9.23 -4.94
C TYR A 63 -4.69 -10.14 -3.93
N ARG A 64 -4.58 -9.68 -2.67
CA ARG A 64 -3.90 -10.38 -1.57
C ARG A 64 -4.83 -10.49 -0.37
N PRO A 65 -5.86 -11.36 -0.45
CA PRO A 65 -6.83 -11.54 0.63
C PRO A 65 -6.19 -12.07 1.92
N ASP A 66 -5.04 -12.73 1.82
CA ASP A 66 -4.21 -13.17 2.95
C ASP A 66 -3.75 -12.01 3.84
N VAL A 67 -3.52 -10.84 3.25
CA VAL A 67 -3.11 -9.62 3.98
C VAL A 67 -4.33 -8.89 4.54
N MET A 68 -5.47 -8.95 3.84
CA MET A 68 -6.73 -8.33 4.26
C MET A 68 -7.43 -9.10 5.40
N ASN A 69 -7.33 -10.42 5.45
CA ASN A 69 -7.96 -11.24 6.49
C ASN A 69 -7.13 -11.35 7.78
N GLY A 70 -5.79 -11.19 7.70
CA GLY A 70 -4.90 -11.23 8.86
C GLY A 70 -4.95 -9.96 9.73
N HIS A 71 -5.38 -8.84 9.16
CA HIS A 71 -5.56 -7.58 9.86
C HIS A 71 -6.95 -7.04 9.53
N GLY A 72 -7.87 -7.22 10.47
CA GLY A 72 -9.22 -6.68 10.40
C GLY A 72 -9.18 -5.21 9.94
N VAL A 73 -9.74 -5.00 8.76
CA VAL A 73 -10.25 -3.75 8.18
C VAL A 73 -10.11 -2.54 9.11
N ALA A 74 -8.93 -1.91 9.13
CA ALA A 74 -8.76 -0.57 9.67
C ALA A 74 -8.76 0.41 8.51
N GLY A 75 -9.87 1.13 8.37
CA GLY A 75 -10.01 2.25 7.45
C GLY A 75 -11.44 2.45 6.99
N ALA A 76 -12.22 3.16 7.81
CA ALA A 76 -13.35 3.97 7.39
C ALA A 76 -12.99 4.88 6.21
#